data_AF-A0A944FN41-F1
#
_entry.id   AF-A0A944FN41-F1
#
_cell.length_a   1.000
_cell.length_b   1.000
_cell.length_c   1.000
_cell.angle_alpha   90.00
_cell.angle_beta   90.00
_cell.angle_gamma   90.00
#
_symmetry.space_group_name_H-M   'P 1'
#
loop_
_entity.id
_entity.type
_entity.pdbx_description
1 polymer ?
#
loop_
_entity_poly.entity_id
_entity_poly.type
_entity_poly.pdbx_seq_one_letter_code
_entity_poly.pdbx_strand_id
1 'polypeptide(L)'
;MNLRDIKKDIEYVLSAFVDDCYFFATYNPAASDEELSNLLDEAIDLYNELKDKVNLKIEGSKKAYYNALRKETFEKVDALYTKLSEVVKASN
;
A
#
# COMPACT_ATOMS: atom_id res chain seq x y z
N MET A 1 2.37 -19.33 -3.46
CA MET A 1 2.76 -18.34 -2.47
C MET A 1 3.67 -18.95 -1.43
N ASN A 2 4.91 -18.49 -1.42
CA ASN A 2 5.88 -18.70 -0.36
C ASN A 2 6.21 -17.33 0.28
N LEU A 3 7.11 -17.32 1.28
CA LEU A 3 7.52 -16.11 1.98
C LEU A 3 8.15 -15.05 1.05
N ARG A 4 8.93 -15.48 0.05
CA ARG A 4 9.57 -14.58 -0.92
C ARG A 4 8.54 -13.94 -1.84
N ASP A 5 7.53 -14.70 -2.27
CA ASP A 5 6.48 -14.20 -3.16
C ASP A 5 5.69 -13.07 -2.48
N ILE A 6 5.19 -13.30 -1.25
CA ILE A 6 4.37 -12.31 -0.55
C ILE A 6 5.15 -11.02 -0.21
N LYS A 7 6.43 -11.14 0.16
CA LYS A 7 7.29 -9.96 0.40
C LYS A 7 7.41 -9.10 -0.84
N LYS A 8 7.65 -9.73 -2.00
CA LYS A 8 7.72 -9.03 -3.28
C LYS A 8 6.38 -8.41 -3.66
N ASP A 9 5.27 -9.11 -3.45
CA ASP A 9 3.94 -8.56 -3.74
C ASP A 9 3.67 -7.30 -2.91
N ILE A 10 3.95 -7.33 -1.60
CA ILE A 10 3.79 -6.17 -0.70
C ILE A 10 4.70 -5.01 -1.13
N GLU A 11 5.98 -5.28 -1.35
CA GLU A 11 6.95 -4.26 -1.78
C GLU A 11 6.54 -3.64 -3.12
N TYR A 12 6.19 -4.46 -4.11
CA TYR A 12 5.80 -3.99 -5.43
C TYR A 12 4.56 -3.11 -5.39
N VAL A 13 3.50 -3.55 -4.72
CA VAL A 13 2.21 -2.87 -4.73
C VAL A 13 2.28 -1.53 -3.97
N LEU A 14 2.94 -1.50 -2.81
CA LEU A 14 3.08 -0.26 -2.05
C LEU A 14 4.06 0.72 -2.68
N SER A 15 5.14 0.22 -3.31
CA SER A 15 6.05 1.10 -4.05
C SER A 15 5.36 1.75 -5.25
N ALA A 16 4.54 0.99 -5.99
CA ALA A 16 3.74 1.52 -7.09
C ALA A 16 2.77 2.61 -6.61
N PHE A 17 2.11 2.42 -5.46
CA PHE A 17 1.24 3.45 -4.88
C PHE A 17 2.02 4.73 -4.51
N VAL A 18 3.21 4.60 -3.91
CA VAL A 18 4.07 5.74 -3.58
C VAL A 18 4.53 6.47 -4.85
N ASP A 19 4.92 5.73 -5.89
CA ASP A 19 5.31 6.30 -7.19
C ASP A 19 4.14 7.08 -7.82
N ASP A 20 2.92 6.57 -7.75
CA ASP A 20 1.72 7.24 -8.25
C ASP A 20 1.41 8.53 -7.48
N CYS A 21 1.58 8.52 -6.15
CA CYS A 21 1.45 9.72 -5.32
C CYS A 21 2.49 10.78 -5.73
N TYR A 22 3.75 10.38 -5.93
CA TYR A 22 4.83 11.26 -6.35
C TYR A 22 4.60 11.83 -7.76
N PHE A 23 4.13 10.98 -8.68
CA PHE A 23 3.75 11.39 -10.02
C PHE A 23 2.67 12.47 -9.95
N PHE A 24 1.59 12.22 -9.20
CA PHE A 24 0.53 13.21 -9.04
C PHE A 24 1.03 14.54 -8.45
N ALA A 25 1.83 14.51 -7.38
CA ALA A 25 2.39 15.72 -6.77
C ALA A 25 3.24 16.54 -7.76
N THR A 26 3.99 15.85 -8.63
CA THR A 26 4.82 16.50 -9.65
C THR A 26 4.01 17.26 -10.69
N TYR A 27 2.83 16.75 -11.07
CA TYR A 27 1.99 17.37 -12.10
C TYR A 27 0.89 18.27 -11.54
N ASN A 28 0.59 18.19 -10.25
CA ASN A 28 -0.39 19.02 -9.58
C ASN A 28 0.21 19.70 -8.34
N PRO A 29 1.11 20.68 -8.51
CA PRO A 29 1.78 21.36 -7.39
C PRO A 29 0.84 22.24 -6.55
N ALA A 30 -0.43 22.39 -6.97
CA ALA A 30 -1.48 23.04 -6.19
C ALA A 30 -2.32 22.03 -5.37
N ALA A 31 -2.09 20.73 -5.55
CA ALA A 31 -2.69 19.72 -4.70
C ALA A 31 -2.21 19.91 -3.25
N SER A 32 -3.08 19.56 -2.31
CA SER A 32 -2.85 19.61 -0.87
C SER A 32 -1.66 18.71 -0.48
N ASP A 33 -0.46 19.31 -0.40
CA ASP A 33 0.76 18.64 0.07
C ASP A 33 0.52 17.86 1.38
N GLU A 34 -0.36 18.37 2.24
CA GLU A 34 -0.76 17.69 3.49
C GLU A 34 -1.56 16.40 3.28
N GLU A 35 -2.53 16.37 2.35
CA GLU A 35 -3.33 15.16 2.11
C GLU A 35 -2.48 14.07 1.43
N LEU A 36 -1.61 14.46 0.50
CA LEU A 36 -0.64 13.54 -0.11
C LEU A 36 0.39 13.03 0.91
N SER A 37 0.90 13.91 1.78
CA SER A 37 1.82 13.50 2.86
C SER A 37 1.14 12.48 3.79
N ASN A 38 -0.11 12.73 4.19
CA ASN A 38 -0.87 11.80 5.02
C ASN A 38 -1.07 10.45 4.32
N LEU A 39 -1.33 10.43 3.01
CA LEU A 39 -1.44 9.17 2.25
C LEU A 39 -0.12 8.39 2.18
N LEU A 40 1.01 9.09 2.04
CA LEU A 40 2.33 8.48 2.06
C LEU A 40 2.64 7.88 3.45
N ASP A 41 2.31 8.60 4.52
CA ASP A 41 2.47 8.10 5.89
C ASP A 41 1.61 6.86 6.14
N GLU A 42 0.34 6.87 5.71
CA GLU A 42 -0.54 5.71 5.78
C GLU A 42 0.01 4.50 5.00
N ALA A 43 0.61 4.73 3.83
CA ALA A 43 1.24 3.67 3.03
C ALA A 43 2.47 3.08 3.72
N ILE A 44 3.27 3.90 4.40
CA ILE A 44 4.43 3.46 5.21
C ILE A 44 3.97 2.64 6.42
N ASP A 45 2.94 3.09 7.12
CA ASP A 45 2.36 2.36 8.25
C ASP A 45 1.80 1.01 7.80
N LEU A 46 1.10 0.98 6.67
CA LEU A 46 0.61 -0.25 6.06
C LEU A 46 1.75 -1.19 5.68
N TYR A 47 2.84 -0.67 5.10
CA TYR A 47 4.03 -1.47 4.79
C TYR A 47 4.61 -2.14 6.04
N ASN A 48 4.77 -1.37 7.12
CA ASN A 48 5.29 -1.88 8.39
C ASN A 48 4.38 -2.94 8.98
N GLU A 49 3.06 -2.71 9.01
CA GLU A 49 2.07 -3.68 9.50
C GLU A 49 2.14 -4.99 8.70
N LEU A 50 2.15 -4.92 7.37
CA LEU A 50 2.19 -6.10 6.51
C LEU A 50 3.53 -6.84 6.63
N LYS A 51 4.64 -6.11 6.78
CA LYS A 51 5.97 -6.68 7.00
C LYS A 51 6.04 -7.45 8.31
N ASP A 52 5.44 -6.94 9.38
CA ASP A 52 5.36 -7.65 10.66
C ASP A 52 4.51 -8.92 10.51
N LYS A 53 3.33 -8.81 9.90
CA LYS A 53 2.44 -9.97 9.64
C LYS A 53 3.13 -11.06 8.81
N VAL A 54 3.84 -10.68 7.75
CA VAL A 54 4.58 -11.62 6.90
C VAL A 54 5.63 -12.42 7.69
N ASN A 55 6.27 -11.81 8.68
CA ASN A 55 7.35 -12.43 9.46
C ASN A 55 6.84 -13.18 10.71
N LEU A 56 5.53 -13.18 10.99
CA LEU A 56 4.97 -13.94 12.10
C LEU A 56 5.24 -15.44 11.93
N LYS A 57 5.49 -16.11 13.06
CA LYS A 57 5.56 -17.57 13.09
C LYS A 57 4.15 -18.12 12.99
N ILE A 58 3.85 -18.78 11.87
CA ILE A 58 2.52 -19.33 11.60
C ILE A 58 2.51 -20.82 11.90
N GLU A 59 1.55 -21.24 12.73
CA GLU A 59 1.18 -22.64 12.91
C GLU A 59 0.18 -23.06 11.81
N GLY A 60 0.43 -24.20 11.16
CA GLY A 60 -0.41 -24.70 10.07
C GLY A 60 0.04 -24.27 8.66
N SER A 61 -0.93 -24.05 7.76
CA SER A 61 -0.64 -23.84 6.33
C SER A 61 -0.13 -22.43 6.03
N LYS A 62 1.20 -22.27 5.95
CA LYS A 62 1.85 -21.01 5.55
C LYS A 62 1.35 -20.48 4.20
N LYS A 63 1.07 -21.38 3.25
CA LYS A 63 0.55 -20.99 1.92
C LYS A 63 -0.83 -20.33 2.03
N ALA A 64 -1.73 -20.88 2.85
CA ALA A 64 -3.05 -20.31 3.06
C ALA A 64 -2.96 -18.94 3.74
N TYR A 65 -2.10 -18.82 4.75
CA TYR A 65 -1.83 -17.55 5.43
C TYR A 65 -1.33 -16.47 4.46
N TYR A 66 -0.29 -16.75 3.67
CA TYR A 66 0.23 -15.76 2.72
C TYR A 66 -0.76 -15.41 1.60
N ASN A 67 -1.62 -16.33 1.17
CA ASN A 67 -2.72 -16.04 0.25
C ASN A 67 -3.73 -15.06 0.85
N ALA A 68 -4.12 -15.27 2.11
CA ALA A 68 -5.01 -14.36 2.82
C ALA A 68 -4.36 -12.98 2.99
N LEU A 69 -3.09 -12.94 3.37
CA LEU A 69 -2.36 -11.69 3.56
C LEU A 69 -2.19 -10.88 2.26
N ARG A 70 -2.01 -11.56 1.11
CA ARG A 70 -2.01 -10.89 -0.20
C ARG A 70 -3.37 -10.27 -0.52
N LYS A 71 -4.46 -10.98 -0.22
CA LYS A 71 -5.82 -10.45 -0.41
C LYS A 71 -6.02 -9.21 0.46
N GLU A 72 -5.64 -9.27 1.73
CA GLU A 72 -5.67 -8.12 2.65
C GLU A 72 -4.83 -6.95 2.12
N THR A 73 -3.62 -7.24 1.60
CA THR A 73 -2.73 -6.21 1.02
C THR A 73 -3.43 -5.47 -0.12
N PHE A 74 -4.06 -6.19 -1.05
CA PHE A 74 -4.78 -5.56 -2.15
C PHE A 74 -5.99 -4.75 -1.69
N GLU A 75 -6.78 -5.27 -0.76
CA GLU A 75 -7.95 -4.55 -0.22
C GLU A 75 -7.54 -3.24 0.45
N LYS A 76 -6.45 -3.24 1.23
CA LYS A 76 -5.96 -2.03 1.90
C LYS A 76 -5.33 -1.04 0.93
N VAL A 77 -4.60 -1.50 -0.08
CA VAL A 77 -4.03 -0.60 -1.09
C VAL A 77 -5.13 -0.02 -2.00
N ASP A 78 -6.16 -0.79 -2.32
CA ASP A 78 -7.33 -0.29 -3.06
C ASP A 78 -8.05 0.85 -2.29
N ALA A 79 -8.12 0.74 -0.96
CA ALA A 79 -8.61 1.81 -0.11
C ALA A 79 -7.71 3.07 -0.18
N LEU A 80 -6.38 2.91 -0.21
CA LEU A 80 -5.46 4.04 -0.41
C LEU A 80 -5.65 4.71 -1.78
N TYR A 81 -5.83 3.93 -2.85
CA TYR A 81 -6.14 4.46 -4.18
C TYR A 81 -7.48 5.18 -4.24
N THR A 82 -8.47 4.71 -3.49
CA THR A 82 -9.76 5.40 -3.37
C THR A 82 -9.55 6.81 -2.79
N LYS A 83 -8.76 6.93 -1.72
CA LYS A 83 -8.42 8.23 -1.13
C LYS A 83 -7.60 9.10 -2.08
N LEU A 84 -6.59 8.54 -2.75
CA LEU A 84 -5.81 9.27 -3.76
C LEU A 84 -6.72 9.82 -4.88
N SER A 85 -7.72 9.04 -5.31
CA SER A 85 -8.70 9.48 -6.30
C SER A 85 -9.53 10.68 -5.81
N GLU A 86 -9.87 10.74 -4.52
CA GLU A 86 -10.58 11.88 -3.93
C GLU A 86 -9.71 13.14 -3.93
N VAL A 87 -8.44 13.03 -3.54
CA VAL A 87 -7.46 14.13 -3.60
C VAL A 87 -7.31 14.66 -5.04
N VAL A 88 -7.19 13.75 -6.00
CA VAL A 88 -7.10 14.10 -7.43
C VAL A 88 -8.34 14.86 -7.92
N LYS A 89 -9.54 14.48 -7.47
CA LYS A 89 -10.79 15.16 -7.82
C LYS A 89 -10.93 16.53 -7.16
N ALA A 90 -10.46 16.67 -5.93
CA ALA A 90 -10.49 17.94 -5.20
C ALA A 90 -9.50 18.97 -5.78
N SER A 91 -8.45 18.49 -6.46
CA SER A 91 -7.39 19.31 -7.05
C SER A 91 -7.62 19.68 -8.53
N ASN A 92 -8.79 19.37 -9.10
CA ASN A 92 -9.19 19.70 -10.48
C ASN A 92 -10.35 20.71 -10.53
#